data_AF-A0AA37LF07-F1
#
_entry.id   AF-A0AA37LF07-F1
#
_cell.length_a   1.000
_cell.length_b   1.000
_cell.length_c   1.000
_cell.angle_alpha   90.00
_cell.angle_beta   90.00
_cell.angle_gamma   90.00
#
_symmetry.space_group_name_H-M   'P 1'
#
loop_
_entity.id
_entity.type
_entity.pdbx_description
1 polymer ?
#
loop_
_entity_poly.entity_id
_entity_poly.type
_entity_poly.pdbx_seq_one_letter_code
_entity_poly.pdbx_strand_id
1 'polypeptide(L)'
;MSLQVPYRGKTSREAATKAVILVGGPSRGTRFRPLSLDVPKPLFEVAGHPIIWHCLAAIERVPGKEITEVLIIGYYEESVFRDFIKDASSEFPNLTIKYLREYEALGTAGGLYHFRDAILKGHPSASSS
;
A
#
# COMPACT_ATOMS: atom_id res chain seq x y z
N MET A 1 5.42 -48.09 16.51
CA MET A 1 5.18 -46.83 17.24
C MET A 1 5.29 -45.65 16.27
N SER A 2 4.18 -45.05 15.87
CA SER A 2 4.15 -43.81 15.09
C SER A 2 3.96 -42.63 16.04
N LEU A 3 4.95 -41.75 16.15
CA LEU A 3 4.83 -40.48 16.88
C LEU A 3 3.76 -39.62 16.18
N GLN A 4 2.62 -39.44 16.83
CA GLN A 4 1.69 -38.37 16.47
C GLN A 4 2.29 -37.05 16.94
N VAL A 5 2.74 -36.24 15.98
CA VAL A 5 3.10 -34.85 16.24
C VAL A 5 1.80 -34.07 16.42
N PRO A 6 1.58 -33.40 17.57
CA PRO A 6 0.36 -32.63 17.76
C PRO A 6 0.37 -31.41 16.82
N TYR A 7 -0.51 -31.41 15.84
CA TYR A 7 -0.83 -30.22 15.05
C TYR A 7 -1.50 -29.21 15.98
N ARG A 8 -0.73 -28.21 16.43
CA ARG A 8 -1.25 -27.08 17.20
C ARG A 8 -2.13 -26.26 16.27
N GLY A 9 -3.44 -26.51 16.33
CA GLY A 9 -4.44 -25.73 15.61
C GLY A 9 -4.19 -24.24 15.86
N LYS A 10 -3.96 -23.49 14.78
CA LYS A 10 -4.01 -22.04 14.82
C LYS A 10 -5.44 -21.67 15.21
N THR A 11 -5.66 -21.36 16.48
CA THR A 11 -6.76 -20.52 16.90
C THR A 11 -6.46 -19.10 16.41
N SER A 12 -6.46 -18.89 15.10
CA SER A 12 -6.22 -17.56 14.53
C SER A 12 -7.50 -16.77 14.69
N ARG A 13 -7.52 -15.84 15.65
CA ARG A 13 -8.20 -14.56 15.40
C ARG A 13 -7.65 -14.08 14.07
N GLU A 14 -8.51 -13.96 13.04
CA GLU A 14 -8.15 -13.48 11.70
C GLU A 14 -7.34 -12.19 11.83
N ALA A 15 -6.03 -12.29 11.65
CA ALA A 15 -5.16 -11.14 11.55
C ALA A 15 -5.35 -10.60 10.13
N ALA A 16 -6.08 -9.49 9.99
CA ALA A 16 -6.31 -8.88 8.68
C ALA A 16 -4.98 -8.33 8.14
N THR A 17 -4.53 -8.86 7.00
CA THR A 17 -3.28 -8.43 6.36
C THR A 17 -3.52 -7.11 5.64
N LYS A 18 -2.58 -6.17 5.72
CA LYS A 18 -2.66 -4.86 5.03
C LYS A 18 -1.54 -4.74 4.00
N ALA A 19 -1.83 -4.10 2.87
CA ALA A 19 -0.80 -3.72 1.91
C ALA A 19 -0.38 -2.26 2.13
N VAL A 20 0.90 -1.98 1.90
CA VAL A 20 1.46 -0.62 1.96
C VAL A 20 2.11 -0.31 0.62
N ILE A 21 1.71 0.80 -0.01
CA ILE A 21 2.30 1.34 -1.23
C ILE A 21 3.05 2.62 -0.87
N LEU A 22 4.38 2.55 -0.85
CA LEU A 22 5.22 3.71 -0.60
C LEU A 22 5.37 4.52 -1.88
N VAL A 23 4.79 5.71 -1.89
CA VAL A 23 4.95 6.71 -2.93
C VAL A 23 5.90 7.77 -2.42
N GLY A 24 7.19 7.57 -2.72
CA GLY A 24 8.25 8.48 -2.31
C GLY A 24 7.97 9.93 -2.75
N GLY A 25 8.67 10.87 -2.10
CA GLY A 25 8.57 12.30 -2.40
C GLY A 25 9.03 12.64 -3.82
N PRO A 26 9.24 13.92 -4.16
CA PRO A 26 9.74 14.34 -5.48
C PRO A 26 11.20 13.90 -5.66
N SER A 27 11.41 12.59 -5.77
CA SER A 27 12.61 11.99 -6.27
C SER A 27 12.67 12.43 -7.72
N ARG A 28 13.60 13.36 -7.99
CA ARG A 28 14.03 13.71 -9.35
C ARG A 28 14.52 12.42 -10.01
N GLY A 29 13.62 11.66 -10.61
CA GLY A 29 13.95 10.55 -11.49
C GLY A 29 14.58 11.13 -12.75
N THR A 30 15.89 11.33 -12.74
CA THR A 30 16.66 11.95 -13.83
C THR A 30 16.81 11.05 -15.07
N ARG A 31 16.11 9.92 -15.15
CA ARG A 31 16.24 8.98 -16.28
C ARG A 31 15.19 9.16 -17.39
N PHE A 32 14.20 10.03 -17.20
CA PHE A 32 13.30 10.47 -18.26
C PHE A 32 12.80 11.89 -17.98
N ARG A 33 13.32 12.87 -18.71
CA ARG A 33 12.74 14.22 -18.87
C ARG A 33 13.09 14.71 -20.28
N PRO A 34 12.14 15.32 -20.99
CA PRO A 34 11.86 16.72 -20.67
C PRO A 34 10.38 17.09 -20.55
N LEU A 35 10.19 18.22 -19.86
CA LEU A 35 9.05 19.16 -19.87
C LEU A 35 7.77 18.74 -19.12
N SER A 36 7.48 19.50 -18.06
CA SER A 36 6.18 19.69 -17.40
C SER A 36 5.58 18.45 -16.72
N LEU A 37 5.85 18.27 -15.43
CA LEU A 37 5.09 17.33 -14.61
C LEU A 37 4.62 18.05 -13.35
N ASP A 38 3.51 18.78 -13.49
CA ASP A 38 2.66 19.16 -12.35
C ASP A 38 1.96 17.93 -11.73
N VAL A 39 2.03 16.78 -12.40
CA VAL A 39 1.45 15.51 -11.96
C VAL A 39 2.52 14.64 -11.28
N PRO A 40 2.28 14.18 -10.03
CA PRO A 40 3.15 13.23 -9.34
C PRO A 40 3.41 11.97 -10.17
N LYS A 41 4.64 11.47 -10.16
CA LYS A 41 5.00 10.21 -10.83
C LYS A 41 4.04 9.03 -10.50
N PRO A 42 3.59 8.83 -9.24
CA PRO A 42 2.65 7.76 -8.94
C PRO A 42 1.30 7.85 -9.67
N LEU A 43 0.90 9.07 -10.05
CA LEU A 43 -0.32 9.36 -10.80
C LEU A 43 -0.09 9.46 -12.31
N PHE A 44 1.15 9.28 -12.77
CA PHE A 44 1.44 9.27 -14.20
C PHE A 44 0.75 8.08 -14.87
N GLU A 45 0.15 8.33 -16.03
CA GLU A 45 -0.59 7.30 -16.76
C GLU A 45 0.34 6.34 -17.50
N VAL A 46 0.10 5.05 -17.33
CA VAL A 46 0.75 3.97 -18.07
C VAL A 46 -0.33 3.00 -18.51
N ALA A 47 -0.43 2.75 -19.82
CA ALA A 47 -1.47 1.89 -20.41
C ALA A 47 -2.90 2.29 -19.98
N GLY A 48 -3.18 3.60 -19.99
CA GLY A 48 -4.51 4.16 -19.70
C GLY A 48 -4.88 4.25 -18.23
N HIS A 49 -4.00 3.88 -17.30
CA HIS A 49 -4.26 3.97 -15.86
C HIS A 49 -3.05 4.54 -15.10
N PRO A 50 -3.25 5.24 -13.97
CA PRO A 50 -2.16 5.68 -13.10
C PRO A 50 -1.25 4.53 -12.65
N ILE A 51 0.06 4.77 -12.46
CA ILE A 51 0.99 3.70 -12.00
C ILE A 51 0.50 2.98 -10.74
N ILE A 52 -0.01 3.71 -9.73
CA ILE A 52 -0.50 3.10 -8.48
C ILE A 52 -1.68 2.16 -8.74
N TRP A 53 -2.53 2.44 -9.73
CA TRP A 53 -3.68 1.61 -10.06
C TRP A 53 -3.25 0.17 -10.35
N HIS A 54 -2.14 -0.02 -11.06
CA HIS A 54 -1.63 -1.36 -11.38
C HIS A 54 -1.22 -2.14 -10.13
N CYS A 55 -0.75 -1.45 -9.08
CA CYS A 55 -0.48 -2.08 -7.79
C CYS A 55 -1.78 -2.52 -7.09
N LEU A 56 -2.83 -1.69 -7.12
CA LEU A 56 -4.15 -2.05 -6.58
C LEU A 56 -4.74 -3.26 -7.30
N ALA A 57 -4.69 -3.26 -8.63
CA ALA A 57 -5.15 -4.39 -9.44
C ALA A 57 -4.38 -5.68 -9.15
N ALA A 58 -3.09 -5.59 -8.84
CA ALA A 58 -2.30 -6.75 -8.42
C ALA A 58 -2.71 -7.25 -7.02
N ILE A 59 -2.96 -6.34 -6.07
CA ILE A 59 -3.41 -6.66 -4.71
C ILE A 59 -4.79 -7.33 -4.73
N GLU A 60 -5.74 -6.82 -5.50
CA GLU A 60 -7.10 -7.40 -5.65
C GLU A 60 -7.06 -8.86 -6.15
N ARG A 61 -6.04 -9.20 -6.94
CA ARG A 61 -5.85 -10.55 -7.51
C ARG A 61 -5.17 -11.53 -6.56
N VAL A 62 -4.72 -11.10 -5.38
CA VAL A 62 -4.09 -11.99 -4.40
C VAL A 62 -5.09 -13.05 -3.94
N PRO A 63 -4.79 -14.36 -4.10
CA PRO A 63 -5.68 -15.44 -3.68
C PRO A 63 -5.98 -15.37 -2.18
N GLY A 64 -7.19 -15.77 -1.79
CA GLY A 64 -7.61 -15.79 -0.38
C GLY A 64 -8.17 -14.48 0.16
N LYS A 65 -8.10 -13.36 -0.59
CA LYS A 65 -8.68 -12.05 -0.22
C LYS A 65 -8.30 -11.57 1.19
N GLU A 66 -7.12 -11.97 1.67
CA GLU A 66 -6.65 -11.65 3.01
C GLU A 66 -6.26 -10.17 3.17
N ILE A 67 -6.07 -9.47 2.05
CA ILE A 67 -5.75 -8.04 1.99
C ILE A 67 -7.01 -7.27 1.63
N THR A 68 -7.57 -6.58 2.61
CA THR A 68 -8.76 -5.71 2.44
C THR A 68 -8.46 -4.24 2.69
N GLU A 69 -7.24 -3.90 3.15
CA GLU A 69 -6.83 -2.52 3.41
C GLU A 69 -5.49 -2.22 2.73
N VAL A 70 -5.47 -1.13 1.96
CA VAL A 70 -4.28 -0.62 1.27
C VAL A 70 -3.96 0.79 1.76
N LEU A 71 -2.75 0.98 2.28
CA LEU A 71 -2.24 2.26 2.74
C LEU A 71 -1.23 2.80 1.72
N ILE A 72 -1.58 3.87 1.04
CA ILE A 72 -0.68 4.64 0.19
C ILE A 72 0.01 5.68 1.06
N ILE A 73 1.34 5.71 1.08
CA ILE A 73 2.10 6.59 1.99
C ILE A 73 3.06 7.46 1.20
N GLY A 74 3.01 8.78 1.38
CA GLY A 74 3.93 9.70 0.68
C GLY A 74 3.86 11.16 1.14
N TYR A 75 4.59 12.04 0.45
CA TYR A 75 4.83 13.43 0.88
C TYR A 75 3.92 14.48 0.24
N TYR A 76 3.15 14.08 -0.77
CA TYR A 76 2.25 15.00 -1.47
C TYR A 76 1.10 15.42 -0.55
N GLU A 77 0.53 16.59 -0.80
CA GLU A 77 -0.74 17.01 -0.19
C GLU A 77 -1.82 15.96 -0.46
N GLU A 78 -2.69 15.70 0.51
CA GLU A 78 -3.75 14.69 0.37
C GLU A 78 -4.70 14.98 -0.80
N SER A 79 -4.89 16.27 -1.10
CA SER A 79 -5.70 16.75 -2.23
C SER A 79 -5.23 16.20 -3.58
N VAL A 80 -3.94 15.88 -3.71
CA VAL A 80 -3.33 15.33 -4.93
C VAL A 80 -3.84 13.93 -5.22
N PHE A 81 -4.09 13.12 -4.20
CA PHE A 81 -4.57 11.73 -4.33
C PHE A 81 -6.07 11.58 -4.15
N ARG A 82 -6.78 12.63 -3.71
CA ARG A 82 -8.21 12.58 -3.37
C ARG A 82 -9.06 11.99 -4.49
N ASP A 83 -8.93 12.51 -5.70
CA ASP A 83 -9.79 12.13 -6.82
C ASP A 83 -9.45 10.70 -7.28
N PHE A 84 -8.16 10.37 -7.38
CA PHE A 84 -7.70 9.00 -7.64
C PHE A 84 -8.26 7.99 -6.62
N ILE A 85 -8.22 8.30 -5.33
CA ILE A 85 -8.70 7.38 -4.28
C ILE A 85 -10.20 7.19 -4.37
N LYS A 86 -10.96 8.25 -4.66
CA LYS A 86 -12.40 8.16 -4.85
C LYS A 86 -12.74 7.22 -6.01
N ASP A 87 -12.07 7.38 -7.15
CA ASP A 87 -12.32 6.57 -8.34
C ASP A 87 -11.88 5.11 -8.11
N ALA A 88 -10.68 4.91 -7.55
CA ALA A 88 -10.16 3.59 -7.21
C ALA A 88 -11.04 2.87 -6.17
N SER A 89 -11.61 3.57 -5.19
CA SER A 89 -12.51 2.94 -4.21
C SER A 89 -13.81 2.45 -4.85
N SER A 90 -14.23 3.07 -5.96
CA SER A 90 -15.40 2.63 -6.71
C SER A 90 -15.07 1.42 -7.59
N GLU A 91 -13.85 1.36 -8.12
CA GLU A 91 -13.38 0.28 -8.99
C GLU A 91 -12.94 -0.98 -8.23
N PHE A 92 -12.38 -0.81 -7.03
CA PHE A 92 -11.91 -1.88 -6.15
C PHE A 92 -12.73 -1.95 -4.85
N PRO A 93 -14.03 -2.35 -4.91
CA PRO A 93 -14.93 -2.28 -3.75
C PRO A 93 -14.55 -3.21 -2.60
N ASN A 94 -13.66 -4.19 -2.82
CA ASN A 94 -13.15 -5.07 -1.77
C ASN A 94 -11.94 -4.48 -1.02
N LEU A 95 -11.36 -3.38 -1.52
CA LEU A 95 -10.20 -2.71 -0.93
C LEU A 95 -10.61 -1.39 -0.28
N THR A 96 -10.29 -1.25 1.01
CA THR A 96 -10.28 0.05 1.67
C THR A 96 -8.95 0.74 1.37
N ILE A 97 -8.99 1.79 0.54
CA ILE A 97 -7.80 2.53 0.11
C ILE A 97 -7.69 3.83 0.92
N LYS A 98 -6.53 4.08 1.53
CA LYS A 98 -6.26 5.31 2.29
C LYS A 98 -4.93 5.91 1.88
N TYR A 99 -4.85 7.24 1.87
CA TYR A 99 -3.58 7.95 1.77
C TYR A 99 -3.14 8.45 3.14
N LEU A 100 -1.89 8.21 3.49
CA LEU A 100 -1.25 8.73 4.69
C LEU A 100 -0.11 9.65 4.27
N ARG A 101 -0.24 10.93 4.61
CA ARG A 101 0.82 11.90 4.32
C ARG A 101 1.95 11.79 5.34
N GLU A 102 3.16 11.55 4.84
CA GLU A 102 4.41 11.61 5.59
C GLU A 102 4.95 13.05 5.57
N TYR A 103 5.09 13.66 6.75
CA TYR A 103 5.57 15.04 6.88
C TYR A 103 7.10 15.13 7.05
N GLU A 104 7.77 14.04 7.42
CA GLU A 104 9.23 14.00 7.60
C GLU A 104 9.87 12.91 6.76
N ALA A 105 10.86 13.28 5.95
CA ALA A 105 11.51 12.36 5.02
C ALA A 105 12.59 11.51 5.67
N LEU A 106 12.20 10.47 6.41
CA LEU A 106 13.16 9.56 7.05
C LEU A 106 13.62 8.41 6.11
N GLY A 107 13.35 8.53 4.81
CA GLY A 107 13.69 7.53 3.79
C GLY A 107 12.75 6.32 3.80
N THR A 108 12.97 5.36 2.89
CA THR A 108 12.09 4.19 2.70
C THR A 108 11.91 3.35 3.97
N ALA A 109 12.93 3.27 4.83
CA ALA A 109 12.87 2.58 6.11
C ALA A 109 12.17 3.41 7.21
N GLY A 110 12.23 4.74 7.12
CA GLY A 110 11.64 5.66 8.09
C GLY A 110 10.12 5.74 8.00
N GLY A 111 9.55 5.75 6.78
CA GLY A 111 8.10 5.77 6.59
C GLY A 111 7.41 4.53 7.17
N LEU A 112 8.02 3.35 7.03
CA LEU A 112 7.51 2.13 7.64
C LEU A 112 7.50 2.21 9.18
N TYR A 113 8.51 2.84 9.78
CA TYR A 113 8.61 3.01 11.23
C TYR A 113 7.64 4.09 11.76
N HIS A 114 7.46 5.20 11.03
CA HIS A 114 6.58 6.29 11.42
C HIS A 114 5.10 5.89 11.38
N PHE A 115 4.70 5.16 10.33
CA PHE A 115 3.34 4.62 10.21
C PHE A 115 3.18 3.26 10.84
N ARG A 116 4.20 2.76 11.56
CA ARG A 116 4.16 1.46 12.24
C ARG A 116 2.89 1.33 13.07
N ASP A 117 2.51 2.35 13.84
CA ASP A 117 1.36 2.23 14.73
C ASP A 117 0.03 2.27 13.97
N ALA A 118 -0.04 2.92 12.80
CA ALA A 118 -1.21 2.91 11.91
C ALA A 118 -1.32 1.59 11.13
N ILE A 119 -0.19 1.04 10.70
CA ILE A 119 -0.08 -0.27 10.06
C ILE A 119 -0.47 -1.34 11.07
N LEU A 120 0.13 -1.33 12.26
CA LEU A 120 -0.10 -2.30 13.33
C LEU A 120 -1.45 -2.13 14.03
N LYS A 121 -2.17 -1.00 13.83
CA LYS A 121 -3.54 -0.84 14.33
C LYS A 121 -4.44 -1.90 13.69
N GLY A 122 -4.80 -2.91 14.47
CA GLY A 122 -5.55 -4.09 14.00
C GLY A 122 -4.76 -5.40 13.97
N HIS A 123 -3.50 -5.43 14.44
CA HIS A 123 -2.63 -6.61 14.49
C HIS A 123 -2.43 -7.38 13.16
N PRO A 124 -2.05 -6.73 12.04
CA PRO A 124 -1.54 -7.46 10.89
C PRO A 124 -0.24 -8.16 11.29
N SER A 125 -0.17 -9.48 11.09
CA SER A 125 1.04 -10.24 11.37
C SER A 125 2.13 -9.83 10.38
N ALA A 126 3.15 -9.10 10.84
CA ALA A 126 4.38 -8.90 10.10
C ALA A 126 5.09 -10.25 9.97
N SER A 127 5.07 -10.85 8.78
CA SER A 127 5.87 -12.03 8.48
C SER A 127 7.33 -11.61 8.32
N SER A 128 8.05 -11.48 9.44
CA SER A 128 9.52 -11.48 9.42
C SER A 128 9.97 -12.92 9.14
N SER A 129 10.41 -13.17 7.90
CA SER A 129 11.34 -14.27 7.57
C SER A 129 12.74 -13.68 7.47
#